data_AF-A0A2D4ZVN2-F1
#
_entry.id   AF-A0A2D4ZVN2-F1
#
_cell.length_a   1.000
_cell.length_b   1.000
_cell.length_c   1.000
_cell.angle_alpha   90.00
_cell.angle_beta   90.00
_cell.angle_gamma   90.00
#
_symmetry.space_group_name_H-M   'P 1'
#
loop_
_entity.id
_entity.type
_entity.pdbx_description
1 polymer ?
#
loop_
_entity_poly.entity_id
_entity_poly.type
_entity_poly.pdbx_seq_one_letter_code
_entity_poly.pdbx_strand_id
1 'polypeptide(L)'
;MEPQEGLLILHAMKRFFPILILVAALSLATVAAYYSVFGISKLFASQATAVIIMAGILEASKLITASYLERFWKTIHWLKKTYLITALIALMAITSLGIYGFLVSAYQETSYKMQAVDKQVEVQVKKRDRYKQQIKNISKEQQDINTQIIQLSESLGNNVIQYTNSEGQLITTQSSSTRRIIQQQLDSQTARRDSIALKQDALNDSVTQLDLNILDLETNSDVAAEIGPLKYVANITGKDTDQVVNWFILVFIFVFDPLAVMLLISANNLFLKNKPKVNLYKEKKRTLVKKQPTPKIILPSSPPLISKEKQQYLDEIQKIQKQGASSKKSGIAIQNLQQKIKEIDEDNTKTY
;
A
#
# COMPACT_ATOMS: atom_id res chain seq x y z
N MET A 1 -36.77 -12.04 -37.30
CA MET A 1 -37.04 -11.23 -36.08
C MET A 1 -35.78 -11.26 -35.25
N GLU A 2 -34.86 -10.31 -35.45
CA GLU A 2 -33.59 -10.25 -34.70
C GLU A 2 -32.93 -8.84 -34.57
N PRO A 3 -33.48 -7.71 -35.06
CA PRO A 3 -32.83 -6.41 -34.87
C PRO A 3 -33.22 -5.68 -33.57
N GLN A 4 -34.13 -6.24 -32.74
CA GLN A 4 -34.61 -5.55 -31.53
C GLN A 4 -33.77 -5.84 -30.28
N GLU A 5 -33.17 -7.03 -30.17
CA GLU A 5 -32.36 -7.40 -28.98
C GLU A 5 -31.02 -6.64 -28.94
N GLY A 6 -30.33 -6.53 -30.08
CA GLY A 6 -29.09 -5.75 -30.18
C GLY A 6 -29.29 -4.26 -29.89
N LEU A 7 -30.45 -3.69 -30.24
CA LEU A 7 -30.77 -2.29 -29.96
C LEU A 7 -31.12 -2.06 -28.47
N LEU A 8 -31.74 -3.04 -27.81
CA LEU A 8 -32.04 -3.02 -26.37
C LEU A 8 -30.76 -3.09 -25.54
N ILE A 9 -29.82 -3.98 -25.90
CA ILE A 9 -28.52 -4.12 -25.23
C ILE A 9 -27.72 -2.80 -25.33
N LEU A 10 -27.71 -2.16 -26.50
CA LEU A 10 -27.00 -0.90 -26.73
C LEU A 10 -27.64 0.28 -25.97
N HIS A 11 -28.96 0.27 -25.77
CA HIS A 11 -29.68 1.26 -24.96
C HIS A 11 -29.46 1.05 -23.46
N ALA A 12 -29.40 -0.21 -23.01
CA ALA A 12 -29.07 -0.58 -21.64
C ALA A 12 -27.64 -0.17 -21.28
N MET A 13 -26.66 -0.46 -22.15
CA MET A 13 -25.26 -0.04 -21.97
C MET A 13 -25.10 1.49 -21.86
N LYS A 14 -25.86 2.27 -22.64
CA LYS A 14 -25.82 3.74 -22.59
C LYS A 14 -26.32 4.34 -21.28
N ARG A 15 -27.22 3.66 -20.56
CA ARG A 15 -27.70 4.09 -19.23
C ARG A 15 -26.90 3.46 -18.10
N PHE A 16 -26.35 2.27 -18.31
CA PHE A 16 -25.56 1.54 -17.33
C PHE A 16 -24.25 2.25 -16.99
N PHE A 17 -23.49 2.70 -18.00
CA PHE A 17 -22.18 3.32 -17.76
C PHE A 17 -22.21 4.60 -16.89
N PRO A 18 -23.13 5.57 -17.12
CA PRO A 18 -23.26 6.73 -16.21
C PRO A 18 -23.70 6.36 -14.80
N ILE A 19 -24.55 5.35 -14.64
CA ILE A 19 -24.99 4.84 -13.32
C ILE A 19 -23.80 4.20 -12.59
N LEU A 20 -22.99 3.40 -13.28
CA LEU A 20 -21.80 2.77 -12.71
C LEU A 20 -20.80 3.82 -12.19
N ILE A 21 -20.56 4.89 -12.96
CA ILE A 21 -19.69 6.00 -12.52
C ILE A 21 -20.30 6.73 -11.32
N LEU A 22 -21.62 6.98 -11.32
CA LEU A 22 -22.31 7.61 -10.19
C LEU A 22 -22.19 6.77 -8.92
N VAL A 23 -22.43 5.45 -9.02
CA VAL A 23 -22.30 4.53 -7.88
C VAL A 23 -20.86 4.51 -7.38
N ALA A 24 -19.87 4.43 -8.27
CA ALA A 24 -18.46 4.51 -7.89
C ALA A 24 -18.13 5.84 -7.18
N ALA A 25 -18.62 6.97 -7.70
CA ALA A 25 -18.42 8.28 -7.09
C ALA A 25 -19.05 8.38 -5.70
N LEU A 26 -20.29 7.90 -5.55
CA LEU A 26 -21.00 7.90 -4.27
C LEU A 26 -20.35 6.97 -3.26
N SER A 27 -19.99 5.74 -3.64
CA SER A 27 -19.29 4.80 -2.77
C SER A 27 -17.95 5.38 -2.29
N LEU A 28 -17.16 5.95 -3.20
CA LEU A 28 -15.89 6.58 -2.86
C LEU A 28 -16.09 7.75 -1.90
N ALA A 29 -17.09 8.61 -2.18
CA ALA A 29 -17.42 9.74 -1.32
C ALA A 29 -17.95 9.32 0.05
N THR A 30 -18.74 8.23 0.15
CA THR A 30 -19.24 7.71 1.42
C THR A 30 -18.10 7.18 2.28
N VAL A 31 -17.15 6.43 1.71
CA VAL A 31 -15.97 5.94 2.43
C VAL A 31 -15.08 7.11 2.89
N ALA A 32 -14.85 8.08 2.00
CA ALA A 32 -14.09 9.29 2.34
C ALA A 32 -14.79 10.12 3.43
N ALA A 33 -16.11 10.27 3.36
CA ALA A 33 -16.90 10.97 4.37
C ALA A 33 -16.86 10.23 5.72
N TYR A 34 -16.96 8.90 5.73
CA TYR A 34 -16.80 8.12 6.95
C TYR A 34 -15.45 8.42 7.63
N TYR A 35 -14.34 8.23 6.91
CA TYR A 35 -13.02 8.49 7.49
C TYR A 35 -12.84 9.95 7.88
N SER A 36 -13.32 10.89 7.06
CA SER A 36 -13.17 12.31 7.36
C SER A 36 -13.94 12.73 8.62
N VAL A 37 -15.23 12.38 8.70
CA VAL A 37 -16.11 12.76 9.81
C VAL A 37 -15.59 12.19 11.13
N PHE A 38 -15.23 10.90 11.15
CA PHE A 38 -14.68 10.27 12.35
C PHE A 38 -13.28 10.83 12.68
N GLY A 39 -12.46 11.13 11.67
CA GLY A 39 -11.13 11.69 11.89
C GLY A 39 -11.14 13.09 12.49
N ILE A 40 -12.00 14.01 12.01
CA ILE A 40 -12.16 15.33 12.63
C ILE A 40 -12.74 15.18 14.04
N SER A 41 -13.65 14.22 14.27
CA SER A 41 -14.21 14.00 15.61
C SER A 41 -13.15 13.61 16.66
N LYS A 42 -12.08 12.91 16.25
CA LYS A 42 -10.94 12.56 17.10
C LYS A 42 -10.12 13.78 17.50
N LEU A 43 -10.07 14.84 16.67
CA LEU A 43 -9.39 16.09 17.01
C LEU A 43 -10.14 16.90 18.08
N PHE A 44 -11.45 16.68 18.23
CA PHE A 44 -12.31 17.40 19.15
C PHE A 44 -12.99 16.44 20.13
N ALA A 45 -12.19 15.69 20.89
CA ALA A 45 -12.64 14.60 21.76
C ALA A 45 -13.79 15.00 22.73
N SER A 46 -13.78 16.23 23.24
CA SER A 46 -14.81 16.71 24.19
C SER A 46 -16.17 17.01 23.55
N GLN A 47 -16.26 17.13 22.22
CA GLN A 47 -17.48 17.51 21.50
C GLN A 47 -17.67 16.68 20.21
N ALA A 48 -17.24 15.42 20.24
CA ALA A 48 -17.21 14.55 19.06
C ALA A 48 -18.56 14.46 18.33
N THR A 49 -19.68 14.30 19.05
CA THR A 49 -21.01 14.17 18.45
C THR A 49 -21.42 15.40 17.64
N ALA A 50 -21.16 16.61 18.14
CA ALA A 50 -21.49 17.84 17.43
C ALA A 50 -20.65 17.99 16.15
N VAL A 51 -19.36 17.65 16.25
CA VAL A 51 -18.43 17.68 15.11
C VAL A 51 -18.81 16.64 14.05
N ILE A 52 -19.26 15.45 14.46
CA ILE A 52 -19.72 14.41 13.53
C ILE A 52 -20.91 14.92 12.69
N ILE A 53 -21.90 15.53 13.32
CA ILE A 53 -23.08 16.07 12.64
C ILE A 53 -22.66 17.18 11.66
N MET A 54 -21.83 18.13 12.13
CA MET A 54 -21.35 19.23 11.30
C MET A 54 -20.55 18.72 10.09
N ALA A 55 -19.56 17.86 10.31
CA ALA A 55 -18.71 17.32 9.26
C ALA A 55 -19.52 16.49 8.26
N GLY A 56 -20.49 15.71 8.72
CA GLY A 56 -21.38 14.95 7.83
C GLY A 56 -22.17 15.85 6.88
N ILE A 57 -22.68 16.99 7.37
CA ILE A 57 -23.37 17.98 6.54
C ILE A 57 -22.40 18.63 5.53
N LEU A 58 -21.16 18.92 5.94
CA LEU A 58 -20.14 19.49 5.05
C LEU A 58 -19.78 18.53 3.90
N GLU A 59 -19.60 17.24 4.20
CA GLU A 59 -19.31 16.21 3.20
C GLU A 59 -20.46 16.06 2.18
N ALA A 60 -21.71 16.07 2.64
CA ALA A 60 -22.87 16.03 1.75
C ALA A 60 -22.97 17.31 0.89
N SER A 61 -22.72 18.47 1.50
CA SER A 61 -22.77 19.78 0.84
C SER A 61 -21.72 19.92 -0.26
N LYS A 62 -20.55 19.28 -0.09
CA LYS A 62 -19.47 19.23 -1.09
C LYS A 62 -19.95 18.63 -2.42
N LEU A 63 -20.61 17.47 -2.37
CA LEU A 63 -21.13 16.80 -3.57
C LEU A 63 -22.24 17.61 -4.25
N ILE A 64 -23.14 18.20 -3.46
CA ILE A 64 -24.21 19.06 -3.97
C ILE A 64 -23.61 20.28 -4.68
N THR A 65 -22.60 20.90 -4.07
CA THR A 65 -21.89 22.06 -4.62
C THR A 65 -21.20 21.71 -5.93
N ALA A 66 -20.47 20.59 -5.97
CA ALA A 66 -19.82 20.12 -7.19
C ALA A 66 -20.82 19.85 -8.34
N SER A 67 -21.93 19.17 -8.02
CA SER A 67 -22.98 18.88 -8.99
C SER A 67 -23.67 20.15 -9.51
N TYR A 68 -23.94 21.11 -8.62
CA TYR A 68 -24.52 22.41 -8.97
C TYR A 68 -23.58 23.24 -9.86
N LEU A 69 -22.30 23.30 -9.49
CA LEU A 69 -21.27 24.05 -10.21
C LEU A 69 -21.14 23.56 -11.65
N GLU A 70 -21.16 22.24 -11.88
CA GLU A 70 -21.12 21.66 -13.22
C GLU A 70 -22.39 21.98 -14.02
N ARG A 71 -23.56 21.77 -13.41
CA ARG A 71 -24.84 21.93 -14.10
C ARG A 71 -25.07 23.35 -14.61
N PHE A 72 -24.62 24.36 -13.88
CA PHE A 72 -24.86 25.77 -14.18
C PHE A 72 -23.59 26.56 -14.51
N TRP A 73 -22.50 25.88 -14.89
CA TRP A 73 -21.19 26.47 -15.17
C TRP A 73 -21.20 27.69 -16.11
N LYS A 74 -22.12 27.68 -17.10
CA LYS A 74 -22.27 28.74 -18.12
C LYS A 74 -23.29 29.81 -17.76
N THR A 75 -24.15 29.58 -16.76
CA THR A 75 -25.28 30.45 -16.41
C THR A 75 -24.98 31.30 -15.17
N ILE A 76 -24.06 30.84 -14.31
CA ILE A 76 -23.73 31.50 -13.05
C ILE A 76 -22.86 32.76 -13.28
N HIS A 77 -23.18 33.84 -12.57
CA HIS A 77 -22.37 35.06 -12.53
C HIS A 77 -20.97 34.79 -11.93
N TRP A 78 -19.93 35.43 -12.47
CA TRP A 78 -18.52 35.22 -12.11
C TRP A 78 -18.25 35.18 -10.59
N LEU A 79 -18.81 36.10 -9.80
CA LEU A 79 -18.58 36.15 -8.35
C LEU A 79 -19.04 34.89 -7.60
N LYS A 80 -20.21 34.33 -7.98
CA LYS A 80 -20.73 33.12 -7.36
C LYS A 80 -19.90 31.90 -7.77
N LYS A 81 -19.42 31.90 -9.01
CA LYS A 81 -18.57 30.83 -9.55
C LYS A 81 -17.26 30.74 -8.80
N THR A 82 -16.57 31.86 -8.59
CA THR A 82 -15.30 31.87 -7.84
C THR A 82 -15.52 31.45 -6.38
N TYR A 83 -16.56 31.96 -5.72
CA TYR A 83 -16.91 31.53 -4.36
C TYR A 83 -17.13 30.02 -4.25
N LEU A 84 -17.94 29.42 -5.14
CA LEU A 84 -18.22 27.99 -5.11
C LEU A 84 -16.98 27.14 -5.41
N ILE A 85 -16.09 27.58 -6.30
CA ILE A 85 -14.82 26.89 -6.56
C ILE A 85 -13.94 26.92 -5.31
N THR A 86 -13.75 28.09 -4.70
CA THR A 86 -12.94 28.23 -3.49
C THR A 86 -13.54 27.46 -2.33
N ALA A 87 -14.87 27.49 -2.14
CA ALA A 87 -15.56 26.71 -1.12
C ALA A 87 -15.42 25.21 -1.37
N LEU A 88 -15.50 24.75 -2.62
CA LEU A 88 -15.30 23.35 -2.97
C LEU A 88 -13.88 22.89 -2.63
N ILE A 89 -12.85 23.70 -2.94
CA ILE A 89 -11.46 23.42 -2.58
C ILE A 89 -11.26 23.40 -1.06
N ALA A 90 -11.88 24.35 -0.35
CA ALA A 90 -11.81 24.39 1.11
C ALA A 90 -12.48 23.16 1.74
N LEU A 91 -13.64 22.73 1.24
CA LEU A 91 -14.31 21.51 1.67
C LEU A 91 -13.45 20.28 1.39
N MET A 92 -12.77 20.22 0.24
CA MET A 92 -11.82 19.15 -0.07
C MET A 92 -10.65 19.10 0.91
N ALA A 93 -10.10 20.26 1.27
CA ALA A 93 -9.04 20.36 2.28
C ALA A 93 -9.51 19.91 3.67
N ILE A 94 -10.74 20.23 4.06
CA ILE A 94 -11.34 19.74 5.31
C ILE A 94 -11.52 18.22 5.27
N THR A 95 -12.02 17.68 4.16
CA THR A 95 -12.15 16.22 3.97
C THR A 95 -10.80 15.53 4.16
N SER A 96 -9.78 16.08 3.51
CA SER A 96 -8.40 15.63 3.55
C SER A 96 -7.82 15.63 4.98
N LEU A 97 -8.01 16.72 5.72
CA LEU A 97 -7.62 16.83 7.14
C LEU A 97 -8.33 15.80 8.01
N GLY A 98 -9.60 15.52 7.74
CA GLY A 98 -10.32 14.46 8.44
C GLY A 98 -9.75 13.07 8.16
N ILE A 99 -9.53 12.71 6.89
CA ILE A 99 -8.93 11.41 6.53
C ILE A 99 -7.54 11.27 7.19
N TYR A 100 -6.74 12.34 7.16
CA TYR A 100 -5.45 12.40 7.86
C TYR A 100 -5.61 12.10 9.35
N GLY A 101 -6.50 12.83 10.03
CA GLY A 101 -6.74 12.66 11.46
C GLY A 101 -7.18 11.24 11.81
N PHE A 102 -8.04 10.62 10.99
CA PHE A 102 -8.48 9.25 11.22
C PHE A 102 -7.33 8.25 11.11
N LEU A 103 -6.61 8.25 9.98
CA LEU A 103 -5.54 7.28 9.73
C LEU A 103 -4.35 7.48 10.68
N VAL A 104 -3.98 8.73 10.98
CA VAL A 104 -2.93 9.01 11.96
C VAL A 104 -3.35 8.61 13.36
N SER A 105 -4.60 8.86 13.77
CA SER A 105 -5.06 8.44 15.10
C SER A 105 -5.06 6.93 15.29
N ALA A 106 -5.46 6.17 14.26
CA ALA A 106 -5.41 4.71 14.28
C ALA A 106 -3.96 4.20 14.39
N TYR A 107 -3.04 4.78 13.59
CA TYR A 107 -1.63 4.44 13.67
C TYR A 107 -1.02 4.80 15.04
N GLN A 108 -1.30 5.99 15.56
CA GLN A 108 -0.80 6.44 16.86
C GLN A 108 -1.28 5.54 18.00
N GLU A 109 -2.52 5.05 17.96
CA GLU A 109 -3.03 4.12 18.98
C GLU A 109 -2.20 2.83 19.02
N THR A 110 -1.90 2.24 17.86
CA THR A 110 -1.03 1.06 17.77
C THR A 110 0.42 1.39 18.18
N SER A 111 0.96 2.54 17.74
CA SER A 111 2.31 2.98 18.12
C SER A 111 2.47 3.23 19.62
N TYR A 112 1.46 3.78 20.29
CA TYR A 112 1.49 3.95 21.75
C TYR A 112 1.45 2.62 22.50
N LYS A 113 0.65 1.65 22.02
CA LYS A 113 0.65 0.29 22.58
C LYS A 113 2.04 -0.36 22.43
N MET A 114 2.66 -0.21 21.26
CA MET A 114 4.01 -0.71 21.01
C MET A 114 5.05 -0.06 21.93
N GLN A 115 5.06 1.27 22.03
CA GLN A 115 5.96 2.00 22.93
C GLN A 115 5.76 1.61 24.40
N ALA A 116 4.54 1.28 24.81
CA ALA A 116 4.26 0.79 26.16
C ALA A 116 4.88 -0.60 26.40
N VAL A 117 4.83 -1.50 25.42
CA VAL A 117 5.48 -2.81 25.45
C VAL A 117 7.00 -2.64 25.48
N ASP A 118 7.57 -1.82 24.59
CA ASP A 118 9.02 -1.55 24.55
C ASP A 118 9.54 -1.02 25.88
N LYS A 119 8.81 -0.10 26.52
CA LYS A 119 9.15 0.41 27.86
C LYS A 119 9.08 -0.66 28.94
N GLN A 120 8.11 -1.58 28.86
CA GLN A 120 8.03 -2.70 29.80
C GLN A 120 9.23 -3.64 29.63
N VAL A 121 9.57 -3.98 28.38
CA VAL A 121 10.77 -4.77 28.05
C VAL A 121 12.03 -4.09 28.59
N GLU A 122 12.18 -2.78 28.36
CA GLU A 122 13.33 -2.01 28.86
C GLU A 122 13.48 -2.09 30.38
N VAL A 123 12.37 -2.01 31.13
CA VAL A 123 12.37 -2.15 32.59
C VAL A 123 12.79 -3.56 33.01
N GLN A 124 12.28 -4.60 32.34
CA GLN A 124 12.68 -5.99 32.64
C GLN A 124 14.16 -6.24 32.33
N VAL A 125 14.66 -5.72 31.20
CA VAL A 125 16.08 -5.77 30.81
C VAL A 125 16.95 -5.10 31.87
N LYS A 126 16.61 -3.90 32.32
CA LYS A 126 17.34 -3.20 33.40
C LYS A 126 17.36 -4.00 34.70
N LYS A 127 16.23 -4.63 35.06
CA LYS A 127 16.13 -5.48 36.26
C LYS A 127 17.01 -6.73 36.12
N ARG A 128 16.99 -7.38 34.96
CA ARG A 128 17.82 -8.54 34.63
C ARG A 128 19.30 -8.19 34.71
N ASP A 129 19.70 -7.08 34.09
CA ASP A 129 21.10 -6.66 34.05
C ASP A 129 21.61 -6.34 35.46
N ARG A 130 20.77 -5.76 36.33
CA ARG A 130 21.10 -5.58 37.75
C ARG A 130 21.34 -6.92 38.46
N TYR A 131 20.54 -7.95 38.20
CA TYR A 131 20.78 -9.28 38.77
C TYR A 131 22.03 -9.94 38.18
N LYS A 132 22.29 -9.81 36.88
CA LYS A 132 23.54 -10.26 36.25
C LYS A 132 24.78 -9.61 36.87
N GLN A 133 24.71 -8.31 37.19
CA GLN A 133 25.78 -7.63 37.93
C GLN A 133 25.94 -8.16 39.36
N GLN A 134 24.84 -8.45 40.08
CA GLN A 134 24.91 -9.07 41.41
C GLN A 134 25.54 -10.47 41.35
N ILE A 135 25.15 -11.28 40.36
CA ILE A 135 25.75 -12.60 40.13
C ILE A 135 27.26 -12.45 39.88
N LYS A 136 27.68 -11.51 39.03
CA LYS A 136 29.11 -11.26 38.78
C LYS A 136 29.88 -10.90 40.05
N ASN A 137 29.32 -10.06 40.91
CA ASN A 137 29.93 -9.70 42.19
C ASN A 137 30.02 -10.91 43.13
N ILE A 138 28.95 -11.72 43.20
CA ILE A 138 28.91 -12.95 43.98
C ILE A 138 29.93 -13.97 43.47
N SER A 139 30.07 -14.15 42.15
CA SER A 139 31.05 -15.06 41.57
C SER A 139 32.49 -14.65 41.92
N LYS A 140 32.76 -13.34 41.97
CA LYS A 140 34.04 -12.82 42.46
C LYS A 140 34.25 -13.11 43.95
N GLU A 141 33.23 -12.88 44.77
CA GLU A 141 33.27 -13.18 46.21
C GLU A 141 33.48 -14.68 46.47
N GLN A 142 32.85 -15.57 45.68
CA GLN A 142 33.10 -17.01 45.75
C GLN A 142 34.56 -17.36 45.41
N GLN A 143 35.15 -16.72 44.40
CA GLN A 143 36.56 -16.94 44.05
C GLN A 143 37.49 -16.51 45.20
N ASP A 144 37.20 -15.38 45.84
CA ASP A 144 37.96 -14.90 47.00
C ASP A 144 37.83 -15.87 48.18
N ILE A 145 36.62 -16.37 48.46
CA ILE A 145 36.38 -17.37 49.52
C ILE A 145 37.09 -18.68 49.22
N ASN A 146 37.02 -19.18 47.98
CA ASN A 146 37.74 -20.40 47.59
C ASN A 146 39.26 -20.24 47.79
N THR A 147 39.80 -19.07 47.48
CA THR A 147 41.22 -18.75 47.72
C THR A 147 41.55 -18.77 49.21
N GLN A 148 40.69 -18.17 50.06
CA GLN A 148 40.85 -18.21 51.51
C GLN A 148 40.77 -19.64 52.07
N ILE A 149 39.84 -20.46 51.57
CA ILE A 149 39.72 -21.88 51.95
C ILE A 149 41.01 -22.63 51.60
N ILE A 150 41.57 -22.42 50.40
CA ILE A 150 42.85 -23.03 50.00
C ILE A 150 43.97 -22.61 50.95
N GLN A 151 44.14 -21.31 51.22
CA GLN A 151 45.18 -20.79 52.12
C GLN A 151 45.03 -21.32 53.57
N LEU A 152 43.80 -21.40 54.08
CA LEU A 152 43.53 -21.97 55.40
C LEU A 152 43.83 -23.47 55.43
N SER A 153 43.50 -24.20 54.36
CA SER A 153 43.78 -25.63 54.23
C SER A 153 45.29 -25.90 54.17
N GLU A 154 46.04 -25.09 53.42
CA GLU A 154 47.50 -25.14 53.38
C GLU A 154 48.12 -24.79 54.74
N SER A 155 47.60 -23.77 55.42
CA SER A 155 48.04 -23.38 56.77
C SER A 155 47.78 -24.47 57.81
N LEU A 156 46.70 -25.22 57.66
CA LEU A 156 46.37 -26.38 58.49
C LEU A 156 47.36 -27.54 58.26
N GLY A 157 47.68 -27.83 56.99
CA GLY A 157 48.65 -28.87 56.61
C GLY A 157 50.08 -28.53 57.03
N ASN A 158 50.44 -27.24 57.00
CA ASN A 158 51.76 -26.73 57.37
C ASN A 158 51.87 -26.34 58.86
N ASN A 159 50.89 -26.70 59.70
CA ASN A 159 50.92 -26.40 61.14
C ASN A 159 51.97 -27.26 61.87
N VAL A 160 53.23 -26.86 61.75
CA VAL A 160 54.38 -27.59 62.26
C VAL A 160 55.26 -26.64 63.08
N ILE A 161 55.51 -27.01 64.34
CA ILE A 161 56.40 -26.30 65.26
C ILE A 161 57.67 -27.13 65.40
N GLN A 162 58.82 -26.51 65.19
CA GLN A 162 60.12 -27.16 65.36
C GLN A 162 60.83 -26.56 66.58
N TYR A 163 61.37 -27.40 67.45
CA TYR A 163 62.24 -26.98 68.55
C TYR A 163 63.37 -27.99 68.73
N THR A 164 64.54 -27.51 69.15
CA THR A 164 65.69 -28.36 69.44
C THR A 164 65.65 -28.75 70.90
N ASN A 165 65.69 -30.05 71.19
CA ASN A 165 65.74 -30.52 72.57
C ASN A 165 67.13 -30.28 73.20
N SER A 166 67.25 -30.50 74.51
CA SER A 166 68.52 -30.35 75.25
C SER A 166 69.65 -31.28 74.77
N GLU A 167 69.34 -32.26 73.92
CA GLU A 167 70.25 -33.25 73.33
C GLU A 167 70.66 -32.89 71.88
N GLY A 168 70.25 -31.71 71.38
CA GLY A 168 70.59 -31.23 70.04
C GLY A 168 69.76 -31.82 68.89
N GLN A 169 68.71 -32.59 69.18
CA GLN A 169 67.81 -33.18 68.18
C GLN A 169 66.65 -32.25 67.84
N LEU A 170 66.35 -32.12 66.55
CA LEU A 170 65.21 -31.32 66.06
C LEU A 170 63.91 -32.11 66.24
N ILE A 171 63.04 -31.67 67.15
CA ILE A 171 61.72 -32.24 67.36
C ILE A 171 60.68 -31.41 66.63
N THR A 172 59.83 -32.10 65.88
CA THR A 172 58.74 -31.52 65.10
C THR A 172 57.41 -31.90 65.75
N THR A 173 56.65 -30.91 66.23
CA THR A 173 55.33 -31.10 66.87
C THR A 173 54.26 -30.27 66.18
N GLN A 174 52.99 -30.53 66.46
CA GLN A 174 51.86 -29.77 65.89
C GLN A 174 51.03 -29.14 67.02
N SER A 175 50.51 -27.94 66.80
CA SER A 175 49.67 -27.25 67.78
C SER A 175 48.20 -27.64 67.63
N SER A 176 47.65 -28.33 68.63
CA SER A 176 46.23 -28.73 68.64
C SER A 176 45.27 -27.55 68.75
N SER A 177 45.65 -26.49 69.47
CA SER A 177 44.85 -25.27 69.63
C SER A 177 44.79 -24.46 68.33
N THR A 178 45.93 -24.31 67.64
CA THR A 178 46.00 -23.62 66.35
C THR A 178 45.23 -24.38 65.27
N ARG A 179 45.37 -25.72 65.24
CA ARG A 179 44.58 -26.60 64.36
C ARG A 179 43.07 -26.39 64.55
N ARG A 180 42.60 -26.33 65.81
CA ARG A 180 41.17 -26.13 66.12
C ARG A 180 40.64 -24.78 65.60
N ILE A 181 41.41 -23.70 65.78
CA ILE A 181 41.01 -22.37 65.31
C ILE A 181 40.94 -22.30 63.78
N ILE A 182 41.95 -22.85 63.09
CA ILE A 182 41.97 -22.89 61.61
C ILE A 182 40.81 -23.75 61.10
N GLN A 183 40.51 -24.90 61.72
CA GLN A 183 39.36 -25.72 61.36
C GLN A 183 38.05 -24.95 61.52
N GLN A 184 37.87 -24.24 62.63
CA GLN A 184 36.67 -23.42 62.85
C GLN A 184 36.52 -22.31 61.80
N GLN A 185 37.63 -21.69 61.37
CA GLN A 185 37.61 -20.71 60.28
C GLN A 185 37.27 -21.38 58.94
N LEU A 186 37.81 -22.56 58.66
CA LEU A 186 37.54 -23.34 57.45
C LEU A 186 36.06 -23.72 57.36
N ASP A 187 35.48 -24.21 58.44
CA ASP A 187 34.06 -24.57 58.53
C ASP A 187 33.18 -23.34 58.30
N SER A 188 33.55 -22.20 58.89
CA SER A 188 32.85 -20.91 58.70
C SER A 188 32.91 -20.41 57.25
N GLN A 189 34.08 -20.48 56.60
CA GLN A 189 34.21 -20.08 55.20
C GLN A 189 33.48 -21.05 54.25
N THR A 190 33.46 -22.34 54.56
CA THR A 190 32.72 -23.35 53.78
C THR A 190 31.22 -23.09 53.87
N ALA A 191 30.68 -22.87 55.07
CA ALA A 191 29.28 -22.52 55.26
C ALA A 191 28.90 -21.21 54.54
N ARG A 192 29.79 -20.21 54.59
CA ARG A 192 29.60 -18.95 53.84
C ARG A 192 29.59 -19.20 52.32
N ARG A 193 30.51 -20.01 51.79
CA ARG A 193 30.56 -20.39 50.37
C ARG A 193 29.26 -21.06 49.92
N ASP A 194 28.73 -21.99 50.71
CA ASP A 194 27.48 -22.70 50.39
C ASP A 194 26.27 -21.76 50.42
N SER A 195 26.16 -20.88 51.42
CA SER A 195 25.07 -19.87 51.47
C SER A 195 25.11 -18.90 50.29
N ILE A 196 26.30 -18.51 49.83
CA ILE A 196 26.47 -17.65 48.66
C ILE A 196 26.12 -18.39 47.37
N ALA A 197 26.44 -19.69 47.28
CA ALA A 197 26.02 -20.53 46.15
C ALA A 197 24.50 -20.59 46.02
N LEU A 198 23.77 -20.85 47.11
CA LEU A 198 22.30 -20.83 47.12
C LEU A 198 21.73 -19.48 46.68
N LYS A 199 22.35 -18.38 47.12
CA LYS A 199 21.95 -17.02 46.69
C LYS A 199 22.21 -16.80 45.19
N GLN A 200 23.32 -17.31 44.67
CA GLN A 200 23.65 -17.24 43.25
C GLN A 200 22.61 -18.00 42.41
N ASP A 201 22.22 -19.20 42.83
CA ASP A 201 21.22 -20.02 42.14
C ASP A 201 19.86 -19.31 42.10
N ALA A 202 19.39 -18.77 43.22
CA ALA A 202 18.14 -18.00 43.26
C ALA A 202 18.15 -16.76 42.34
N LEU A 203 19.31 -16.09 42.20
CA LEU A 203 19.45 -14.97 41.26
C LEU A 203 19.48 -15.45 39.81
N ASN A 204 20.09 -16.59 39.51
CA ASN A 204 20.08 -17.18 38.17
C ASN A 204 18.67 -17.59 37.74
N ASP A 205 17.89 -18.18 38.65
CA ASP A 205 16.48 -18.50 38.40
C ASP A 205 15.67 -17.23 38.11
N SER A 206 15.90 -16.16 38.88
CA SER A 206 15.26 -14.86 38.68
C SER A 206 15.64 -14.24 37.32
N VAL A 207 16.90 -14.36 36.89
CA VAL A 207 17.36 -13.91 35.58
C VAL A 207 16.67 -14.70 34.46
N THR A 208 16.60 -16.02 34.60
CA THR A 208 15.93 -16.90 33.63
C THR A 208 14.45 -16.54 33.49
N GLN A 209 13.75 -16.33 34.61
CA GLN A 209 12.36 -15.89 34.59
C GLN A 209 12.18 -14.53 33.91
N LEU A 210 13.09 -13.60 34.12
CA LEU A 210 13.06 -12.30 33.43
C LEU A 210 13.32 -12.44 31.93
N ASP A 211 14.26 -13.28 31.52
CA ASP A 211 14.52 -13.54 30.09
C ASP A 211 13.31 -14.20 29.42
N LEU A 212 12.60 -15.11 30.10
CA LEU A 212 11.34 -15.67 29.61
C LEU A 212 10.23 -14.61 29.49
N ASN A 213 10.10 -13.73 30.48
CA ASN A 213 9.11 -12.64 30.42
C ASN A 213 9.42 -11.62 29.33
N ILE A 214 10.70 -11.32 29.09
CA ILE A 214 11.13 -10.44 27.99
C ILE A 214 10.75 -11.07 26.65
N LEU A 215 11.05 -12.37 26.47
CA LEU A 215 10.69 -13.09 25.26
C LEU A 215 9.18 -13.08 25.03
N ASP A 216 8.40 -13.37 26.08
CA ASP A 216 6.94 -13.34 26.03
C ASP A 216 6.40 -11.99 25.59
N LEU A 217 6.91 -10.89 26.16
CA LEU A 217 6.52 -9.52 25.79
C LEU A 217 6.90 -9.15 24.35
N GLU A 218 8.06 -9.61 23.86
CA GLU A 218 8.51 -9.36 22.49
C GLU A 218 7.70 -10.17 21.47
N THR A 219 7.35 -11.42 21.77
CA THR A 219 6.69 -12.33 20.83
C THR A 219 5.16 -12.24 20.84
N ASN A 220 4.54 -12.02 22.01
CA ASN A 220 3.08 -12.04 22.16
C ASN A 220 2.44 -10.65 22.05
N SER A 221 3.19 -9.65 21.59
CA SER A 221 2.57 -8.37 21.24
C SER A 221 1.88 -8.51 19.87
N ASP A 222 0.56 -8.76 19.88
CA ASP A 222 -0.30 -8.68 18.68
C ASP A 222 -0.06 -7.39 17.86
N VAL A 223 0.36 -6.34 18.59
CA VAL A 223 0.73 -5.01 18.10
C VAL A 223 1.96 -5.01 17.18
N ALA A 224 2.91 -5.94 17.35
CA ALA A 224 4.11 -6.02 16.50
C ALA A 224 3.77 -6.46 15.07
N ALA A 225 2.76 -7.32 14.92
CA ALA A 225 2.30 -7.77 13.62
C ALA A 225 1.64 -6.64 12.82
N GLU A 226 0.94 -5.71 13.48
CA GLU A 226 0.22 -4.61 12.82
C GLU A 226 1.14 -3.55 12.19
N ILE A 227 2.28 -3.25 12.83
CA ILE A 227 3.23 -2.21 12.34
C ILE A 227 4.37 -2.82 11.51
N GLY A 228 4.54 -4.15 11.53
CA GLY A 228 5.65 -4.86 10.86
C GLY A 228 5.94 -4.42 9.42
N PRO A 229 4.95 -4.39 8.51
CA PRO A 229 5.16 -3.94 7.14
C PRO A 229 5.63 -2.48 7.03
N LEU A 230 5.06 -1.59 7.85
CA LEU A 230 5.42 -0.18 7.86
C LEU A 230 6.85 0.03 8.39
N LYS A 231 7.23 -0.72 9.44
CA LYS A 231 8.59 -0.72 10.00
C LYS A 231 9.62 -1.27 9.01
N TYR A 232 9.24 -2.27 8.21
CA TYR A 232 10.09 -2.77 7.14
C TYR A 232 10.33 -1.69 6.07
N VAL A 233 9.27 -1.00 5.62
CA VAL A 233 9.39 0.10 4.66
C VAL A 233 10.22 1.25 5.22
N ALA A 234 10.07 1.58 6.51
CA ALA A 234 10.88 2.55 7.21
C ALA A 234 12.38 2.18 7.19
N ASN A 235 12.70 0.90 7.46
CA ASN A 235 14.06 0.40 7.47
C ASN A 235 14.73 0.48 6.08
N ILE A 236 14.04 0.08 5.01
CA ILE A 236 14.60 0.17 3.65
C ILE A 236 14.76 1.62 3.16
N THR A 237 13.91 2.53 3.66
CA THR A 237 13.96 3.96 3.27
C THR A 237 14.91 4.78 4.13
N GLY A 238 15.38 4.23 5.26
CA GLY A 238 16.18 4.95 6.24
C GLY A 238 15.42 6.12 6.89
N LYS A 239 14.09 6.03 6.92
CA LYS A 239 13.19 7.05 7.48
C LYS A 239 12.50 6.51 8.73
N ASP A 240 11.97 7.41 9.54
CA ASP A 240 11.16 7.01 10.68
C ASP A 240 9.82 6.40 10.21
N THR A 241 9.30 5.41 10.95
CA THR A 241 8.03 4.75 10.63
C THR A 241 6.89 5.78 10.55
N ASP A 242 6.89 6.78 11.42
CA ASP A 242 5.90 7.86 11.43
C ASP A 242 5.92 8.66 10.12
N GLN A 243 7.10 8.89 9.54
CA GLN A 243 7.26 9.63 8.28
C GLN A 243 6.74 8.82 7.09
N VAL A 244 7.04 7.51 7.08
CA VAL A 244 6.55 6.61 6.03
C VAL A 244 5.03 6.55 6.05
N VAL A 245 4.42 6.42 7.23
CA VAL A 245 2.96 6.44 7.38
C VAL A 245 2.36 7.74 6.85
N ASN A 246 2.95 8.89 7.20
CA ASN A 246 2.49 10.18 6.70
C ASN A 246 2.52 10.26 5.17
N TRP A 247 3.55 9.72 4.51
CA TRP A 247 3.58 9.66 3.05
C TRP A 247 2.46 8.82 2.46
N PHE A 248 2.19 7.63 3.01
CA PHE A 248 1.07 6.79 2.55
C PHE A 248 -0.28 7.47 2.73
N ILE A 249 -0.49 8.13 3.87
CA ILE A 249 -1.71 8.88 4.15
C ILE A 249 -1.88 10.04 3.17
N LEU A 250 -0.81 10.80 2.88
CA LEU A 250 -0.85 11.88 1.90
C LEU A 250 -1.20 11.39 0.50
N VAL A 251 -0.67 10.23 0.08
CA VAL A 251 -1.03 9.61 -1.20
C VAL A 251 -2.52 9.28 -1.24
N PHE A 252 -3.07 8.68 -0.17
CA PHE A 252 -4.50 8.39 -0.11
C PHE A 252 -5.36 9.66 -0.18
N ILE A 253 -5.02 10.68 0.59
CA ILE A 253 -5.74 11.96 0.60
C ILE A 253 -5.77 12.59 -0.79
N PHE A 254 -4.64 12.62 -1.49
CA PHE A 254 -4.53 13.23 -2.80
C PHE A 254 -5.34 12.49 -3.87
N VAL A 255 -5.53 11.18 -3.71
CA VAL A 255 -6.28 10.35 -4.65
C VAL A 255 -7.77 10.36 -4.34
N PHE A 256 -8.17 10.06 -3.11
CA PHE A 256 -9.57 9.78 -2.75
C PHE A 256 -10.50 10.97 -3.04
N ASP A 257 -10.12 12.17 -2.62
CA ASP A 257 -11.06 13.29 -2.56
C ASP A 257 -11.24 14.03 -3.92
N PRO A 258 -10.17 14.40 -4.66
CA PRO A 258 -10.32 14.92 -6.02
C PRO A 258 -10.98 13.90 -6.96
N LEU A 259 -10.68 12.60 -6.81
CA LEU A 259 -11.25 11.56 -7.66
C LEU A 259 -12.76 11.42 -7.47
N ALA A 260 -13.26 11.44 -6.23
CA ALA A 260 -14.69 11.34 -5.95
C ALA A 260 -15.48 12.49 -6.60
N VAL A 261 -14.97 13.72 -6.47
CA VAL A 261 -15.60 14.90 -7.08
C VAL A 261 -15.52 14.86 -8.60
N MET A 262 -14.38 14.46 -9.18
CA MET A 262 -14.23 14.34 -10.64
C MET A 262 -15.14 13.27 -11.23
N LEU A 263 -15.31 12.13 -10.56
CA LEU A 263 -16.24 11.08 -10.98
C LEU A 263 -17.68 11.56 -10.90
N LEU A 264 -18.06 12.30 -9.85
CA LEU A 264 -19.39 12.89 -9.73
C LEU A 264 -19.69 13.88 -10.86
N ILE A 265 -18.76 14.79 -11.14
CA ILE A 265 -18.86 15.76 -12.23
C ILE A 265 -18.99 15.03 -13.58
N SER A 266 -18.17 13.99 -13.79
CA SER A 266 -18.21 13.16 -15.01
C SER A 266 -19.54 12.43 -15.18
N ALA A 267 -20.06 11.82 -14.12
CA ALA A 267 -21.37 11.17 -14.13
C ALA A 267 -22.48 12.17 -14.48
N ASN A 268 -22.52 13.33 -13.82
CA ASN A 268 -23.50 14.38 -14.08
C ASN A 268 -23.48 14.81 -15.56
N ASN A 269 -22.28 15.03 -16.11
CA ASN A 269 -22.09 15.37 -17.51
C ASN A 269 -22.57 14.31 -18.50
N LEU A 270 -22.34 13.04 -18.19
CA LEU A 270 -22.82 11.93 -19.01
C LEU A 270 -24.37 11.86 -19.00
N PHE A 271 -24.99 12.06 -17.83
CA PHE A 271 -26.45 12.13 -17.73
C PHE A 271 -27.04 13.32 -18.50
N LEU A 272 -26.40 14.48 -18.48
CA LEU A 272 -26.79 15.66 -19.25
C LEU A 272 -26.70 15.42 -20.77
N LYS A 273 -25.63 14.78 -21.24
CA LYS A 273 -25.43 14.45 -22.67
C LYS A 273 -26.36 13.34 -23.17
N ASN A 274 -26.76 12.40 -22.30
CA ASN A 274 -27.63 11.27 -22.66
C ASN A 274 -29.12 11.58 -22.62
N LYS A 275 -29.54 12.82 -22.29
CA LYS A 275 -30.95 13.22 -22.46
C LYS A 275 -31.27 13.33 -23.97
N PRO A 276 -32.31 12.64 -24.48
CA PRO A 276 -32.74 12.86 -25.86
C PRO A 276 -33.15 14.32 -26.00
N LYS A 277 -32.63 15.01 -27.03
CA LYS A 277 -33.10 16.36 -27.38
C LYS A 277 -34.55 16.24 -27.84
N VAL A 278 -35.51 16.51 -26.96
CA VAL A 278 -36.93 16.63 -27.33
C VAL A 278 -37.12 18.06 -27.83
N ASN A 279 -37.42 18.21 -29.13
CA ASN A 279 -37.80 19.51 -29.67
C ASN A 279 -39.21 19.88 -29.17
N LEU A 280 -39.50 21.17 -29.09
CA LEU A 280 -40.76 21.72 -28.56
C LEU A 280 -42.01 21.32 -29.38
N TYR A 281 -41.82 20.78 -30.59
CA TYR A 281 -42.83 20.04 -31.32
C TYR A 281 -42.62 18.54 -31.13
N LYS A 282 -43.69 17.85 -30.73
CA LYS A 282 -43.78 16.42 -30.38
C LYS A 282 -43.50 15.45 -31.53
N GLU A 283 -42.56 15.75 -32.43
CA GLU A 283 -42.04 14.80 -33.39
C GLU A 283 -40.74 14.20 -32.86
N LYS A 284 -40.73 12.87 -32.71
CA LYS A 284 -39.49 12.10 -32.69
C LYS A 284 -38.76 12.40 -34.00
N LYS A 285 -37.75 13.27 -33.97
CA LYS A 285 -36.72 13.28 -35.02
C LYS A 285 -36.19 11.86 -35.09
N ARG A 286 -36.58 11.11 -36.14
CA ARG A 286 -35.73 10.06 -36.68
C ARG A 286 -34.38 10.73 -36.82
N THR A 287 -33.41 10.27 -36.04
CA THR A 287 -32.01 10.62 -36.23
C THR A 287 -31.73 10.36 -37.70
N LEU A 288 -31.69 11.42 -38.51
CA LEU A 288 -30.94 11.39 -39.75
C LEU A 288 -29.56 10.99 -39.30
N VAL A 289 -29.19 9.75 -39.63
CA VAL A 289 -27.86 9.20 -39.43
C VAL A 289 -26.92 10.27 -39.94
N LYS A 290 -26.23 10.95 -39.03
CA LYS A 290 -25.12 11.82 -39.39
C LYS A 290 -24.09 10.85 -39.96
N LYS A 291 -24.08 10.74 -41.29
CA LYS A 291 -23.08 9.96 -42.03
C LYS A 291 -21.74 10.38 -41.43
N GLN A 292 -21.04 9.40 -40.86
CA GLN A 292 -19.68 9.60 -40.37
C GLN A 292 -18.91 10.36 -41.47
N PRO A 293 -18.05 11.34 -41.13
CA PRO A 293 -17.07 11.79 -42.11
C PRO A 293 -16.30 10.52 -42.49
N THR A 294 -16.54 10.04 -43.70
CA THR A 294 -15.76 8.98 -44.32
C THR A 294 -14.28 9.32 -44.09
N PRO A 295 -13.42 8.32 -43.81
CA PRO A 295 -11.98 8.55 -43.86
C PRO A 295 -11.69 9.32 -45.13
N LYS A 296 -10.83 10.34 -45.07
CA LYS A 296 -10.23 10.92 -46.29
C LYS A 296 -9.51 9.74 -46.97
N ILE A 297 -10.24 9.04 -47.83
CA ILE A 297 -9.67 8.27 -48.91
C ILE A 297 -8.96 9.34 -49.71
N ILE A 298 -7.64 9.33 -49.59
CA ILE A 298 -6.75 9.90 -50.59
C ILE A 298 -7.32 9.41 -51.91
N LEU A 299 -7.97 10.31 -52.66
CA LEU A 299 -8.36 10.01 -54.02
C LEU A 299 -7.06 9.51 -54.68
N PRO A 300 -7.01 8.27 -55.21
CA PRO A 300 -6.02 8.03 -56.24
C PRO A 300 -6.33 9.07 -57.30
N SER A 301 -5.41 10.01 -57.44
CA SER A 301 -5.33 10.89 -58.58
C SER A 301 -5.46 10.02 -59.83
N SER A 302 -6.50 10.27 -60.61
CA SER A 302 -6.79 9.60 -61.89
C SER A 302 -7.36 8.18 -61.76
N PRO A 303 -8.42 7.81 -62.52
CA PRO A 303 -8.80 6.41 -62.66
C PRO A 303 -7.58 5.63 -63.18
N PRO A 304 -7.33 4.38 -62.74
CA PRO A 304 -6.24 3.60 -63.31
C PRO A 304 -6.47 3.52 -64.82
N LEU A 305 -5.52 4.07 -65.60
CA LEU A 305 -5.57 4.13 -67.09
C LEU A 305 -5.98 2.77 -67.69
N ILE A 306 -5.57 1.71 -67.01
CA ILE A 306 -5.81 0.30 -67.29
C ILE A 306 -7.32 -0.04 -67.44
N SER A 307 -8.21 0.60 -66.67
CA SER A 307 -9.66 0.37 -66.75
C SER A 307 -10.33 1.01 -67.99
N LYS A 308 -9.79 2.14 -68.46
CA LYS A 308 -10.25 2.81 -69.68
C LYS A 308 -9.73 2.12 -70.94
N GLU A 309 -8.48 1.66 -70.94
CA GLU A 309 -7.92 0.88 -72.06
C GLU A 309 -8.68 -0.44 -72.26
N LYS A 310 -9.00 -1.15 -71.17
CA LYS A 310 -9.84 -2.35 -71.25
C LYS A 310 -11.22 -2.07 -71.85
N GLN A 311 -11.85 -0.96 -71.48
CA GLN A 311 -13.14 -0.55 -72.05
C GLN A 311 -13.01 -0.17 -73.54
N GLN A 312 -11.93 0.50 -73.94
CA GLN A 312 -11.69 0.83 -75.35
C GLN A 312 -11.53 -0.42 -76.21
N TYR A 313 -10.78 -1.43 -75.76
CA TYR A 313 -10.65 -2.68 -76.51
C TYR A 313 -11.96 -3.47 -76.59
N LEU A 314 -12.78 -3.45 -75.54
CA LEU A 314 -14.11 -4.05 -75.56
C LEU A 314 -15.06 -3.33 -76.54
N ASP A 315 -15.03 -2.00 -76.58
CA ASP A 315 -15.80 -1.20 -77.53
C ASP A 315 -15.34 -1.40 -78.98
N GLU A 316 -14.03 -1.56 -79.19
CA GLU A 316 -13.45 -1.83 -80.52
C GLU A 316 -13.83 -3.23 -81.01
N ILE A 317 -13.82 -4.24 -80.13
CA ILE A 317 -14.35 -5.58 -80.43
C ILE A 317 -15.84 -5.50 -80.81
N GLN A 318 -16.64 -4.76 -80.04
CA GLN A 318 -18.07 -4.59 -80.36
C GLN A 318 -18.30 -3.87 -81.69
N LYS A 319 -17.47 -2.87 -82.04
CA LYS A 319 -17.54 -2.20 -83.34
C LYS A 319 -17.20 -3.14 -84.48
N ILE A 320 -16.14 -3.94 -84.34
CA ILE A 320 -15.74 -4.93 -85.35
C ILE A 320 -16.86 -5.99 -85.53
N GLN A 321 -17.50 -6.42 -84.44
CA GLN A 321 -18.62 -7.37 -84.49
C GLN A 321 -19.89 -6.77 -85.11
N LYS A 322 -20.23 -5.52 -84.80
CA LYS A 322 -21.41 -4.83 -85.34
C LYS A 322 -21.30 -4.48 -86.83
N GLN A 323 -20.07 -4.35 -87.35
CA GLN A 323 -19.85 -4.05 -88.77
C GLN A 323 -20.03 -5.26 -89.72
N GLY A 324 -20.43 -6.44 -89.21
CA GLY A 324 -20.88 -7.56 -90.05
C GLY A 324 -19.82 -8.16 -90.97
N ALA A 325 -18.54 -7.82 -90.79
CA ALA A 325 -17.44 -8.33 -91.61
C ALA A 325 -16.99 -9.71 -91.09
N SER A 326 -17.64 -10.78 -91.53
CA SER A 326 -17.16 -12.16 -91.32
C SER A 326 -16.00 -12.46 -92.30
N SER A 327 -14.83 -11.92 -92.01
CA SER A 327 -13.57 -12.17 -92.73
C SER A 327 -12.56 -12.80 -91.78
N LYS A 328 -11.72 -13.72 -92.28
CA LYS A 328 -10.65 -14.35 -91.49
C LYS A 328 -9.73 -13.32 -90.80
N LYS A 329 -9.60 -12.11 -91.37
CA LYS A 329 -8.87 -10.98 -90.78
C LYS A 329 -9.55 -10.35 -89.54
N SER A 330 -10.88 -10.30 -89.49
CA SER A 330 -11.59 -9.71 -88.34
C SER A 330 -11.53 -10.60 -87.10
N GLY A 331 -11.59 -11.94 -87.30
CA GLY A 331 -11.42 -12.91 -86.21
C GLY A 331 -10.05 -12.83 -85.52
N ILE A 332 -8.97 -12.66 -86.30
CA ILE A 332 -7.60 -12.52 -85.76
C ILE A 332 -7.45 -11.20 -84.99
N ALA A 333 -8.03 -10.12 -85.49
CA ALA A 333 -8.02 -8.83 -84.80
C ALA A 333 -8.73 -8.89 -83.44
N ILE A 334 -9.89 -9.56 -83.38
CA ILE A 334 -10.63 -9.76 -82.13
C ILE A 334 -9.84 -10.61 -81.13
N GLN A 335 -9.17 -11.68 -81.58
CA GLN A 335 -8.33 -12.50 -80.70
C GLN A 335 -7.15 -11.73 -80.10
N ASN A 336 -6.47 -10.90 -80.90
CA ASN A 336 -5.37 -10.06 -80.41
C ASN A 336 -5.85 -9.03 -79.37
N LEU A 337 -7.02 -8.43 -79.57
CA LEU A 337 -7.62 -7.50 -78.61
C LEU A 337 -8.05 -8.22 -77.31
N GLN A 338 -8.58 -9.44 -77.41
CA GLN A 338 -8.91 -10.27 -76.24
C GLN A 338 -7.66 -10.70 -75.45
N GLN A 339 -6.53 -10.95 -76.13
CA GLN A 339 -5.28 -11.30 -75.47
C GLN A 339 -4.69 -10.12 -74.69
N LYS A 340 -4.74 -8.90 -75.25
CA LYS A 340 -4.37 -7.66 -74.53
C LYS A 340 -5.23 -7.42 -73.30
N ILE A 341 -6.53 -7.74 -73.36
CA ILE A 341 -7.42 -7.66 -72.19
C ILE A 341 -7.01 -8.67 -71.11
N LYS A 342 -6.53 -9.85 -71.49
CA LYS A 342 -6.08 -10.88 -70.55
C LYS A 342 -4.77 -10.51 -69.83
N GLU A 343 -3.82 -9.93 -70.54
CA GLU A 343 -2.56 -9.41 -69.96
C GLU A 343 -2.84 -8.30 -68.93
N ILE A 344 -3.82 -7.44 -69.22
CA ILE A 344 -4.29 -6.40 -68.30
C ILE A 344 -4.90 -6.99 -67.00
N ASP A 345 -5.59 -8.12 -67.08
CA ASP A 345 -6.19 -8.77 -65.91
C ASP A 345 -5.15 -9.53 -65.06
N GLU A 346 -4.10 -10.09 -65.68
CA GLU A 346 -3.01 -10.77 -64.96
C GLU A 346 -2.12 -9.79 -64.17
N ASP A 347 -1.83 -8.62 -64.71
CA ASP A 347 -1.01 -7.59 -64.05
C ASP A 347 -1.70 -7.03 -62.78
N ASN A 348 -3.02 -7.15 -62.69
CA ASN A 348 -3.83 -6.68 -61.56
C ASN A 348 -3.85 -7.66 -60.37
N THR A 349 -3.27 -8.87 -60.50
CA THR A 349 -3.30 -9.93 -59.47
C THR A 349 -1.98 -10.14 -58.71
N LYS A 350 -0.91 -9.41 -59.06
CA LYS A 350 0.37 -9.44 -58.35
C LYS A 350 0.45 -8.31 -57.33
N THR A 351 0.11 -8.60 -56.07
CA THR A 351 0.32 -7.68 -54.94
C THR A 351 1.72 -7.85 -54.37
N TYR A 352 2.57 -6.81 -54.50
CA TYR A 352 3.74 -6.58 -53.64
C TYR A 352 3.31 -5.90 -52.33
#